data_AF-A0A7X8JFX5-F1
#
_entry.id   AF-A0A7X8JFX5-F1
#
_cell.length_a   1.000
_cell.length_b   1.000
_cell.length_c   1.000
_cell.angle_alpha   90.00
_cell.angle_beta   90.00
_cell.angle_gamma   90.00
#
_symmetry.space_group_name_H-M   'P 1'
#
loop_
_entity.id
_entity.type
_entity.pdbx_description
1 polymer ?
#
loop_
_entity_poly.entity_id
_entity_poly.type
_entity_poly.pdbx_seq_one_letter_code
_entity_poly.pdbx_strand_id
1 'polypeptide(L)'
;MDVRKFIEIMAVTEKLKNTTRHSWTSSGRHESVAEHSWRLSLMAYLVKDEFPEADIDKVILMCIFHDLGEAITGDIPAFNKTKSDETVEDDEVRQLLSGLPEPYKKELSMLFLEMHSQKTLESRIYKALDKMEALIQHNEADISTWIPLEYELNLTYGEKEVEFSKYMKELREALKNDTIKKIQSPEKSVRHHHRAAGG
;
A
#
# COMPACT_ATOMS: atom_id res chain seq x y z
N MET A 1 22.66 11.52 -10.39
CA MET A 1 22.84 10.22 -9.74
C MET A 1 24.11 9.58 -10.30
N ASP A 2 25.00 9.09 -9.45
CA ASP A 2 26.15 8.28 -9.89
C ASP A 2 25.72 6.82 -10.15
N VAL A 3 26.38 6.13 -11.08
CA VAL A 3 26.01 4.76 -11.49
C VAL A 3 26.18 3.75 -10.35
N ARG A 4 27.24 3.87 -9.54
CA ARG A 4 27.43 2.97 -8.39
C ARG A 4 26.34 3.20 -7.36
N LYS A 5 26.06 4.47 -7.07
CA LYS A 5 24.98 4.80 -6.14
C LYS A 5 23.61 4.32 -6.63
N PHE A 6 23.33 4.42 -7.92
CA PHE A 6 22.11 3.88 -8.52
C PHE A 6 21.99 2.36 -8.26
N ILE A 7 23.04 1.59 -8.55
CA ILE A 7 23.06 0.14 -8.35
C ILE A 7 22.90 -0.22 -6.86
N GLU A 8 23.55 0.52 -5.95
CA GLU A 8 23.40 0.33 -4.50
C GLU A 8 21.94 0.50 -4.06
N ILE A 9 21.25 1.53 -4.54
CA ILE A 9 19.83 1.76 -4.22
C ILE A 9 18.99 0.62 -4.78
N MET A 10 19.24 0.18 -6.02
CA MET A 10 18.52 -0.95 -6.60
C MET A 10 18.73 -2.25 -5.81
N ALA A 11 19.92 -2.47 -5.26
CA ALA A 11 20.18 -3.64 -4.41
C ALA A 11 19.45 -3.57 -3.06
N VAL A 12 19.21 -2.37 -2.52
CA VAL A 12 18.39 -2.19 -1.32
C VAL A 12 16.92 -2.42 -1.65
N THR A 13 16.39 -1.79 -2.70
CA THR A 13 14.96 -1.86 -3.04
C THR A 13 14.54 -3.21 -3.60
N GLU A 14 15.46 -4.01 -4.16
CA GLU A 14 15.18 -5.38 -4.59
C GLU A 14 14.63 -6.25 -3.45
N LYS A 15 15.05 -5.98 -2.20
CA LYS A 15 14.57 -6.70 -1.01
C LYS A 15 13.05 -6.64 -0.84
N LEU A 16 12.40 -5.57 -1.30
CA LEU A 16 10.94 -5.42 -1.27
C LEU A 16 10.19 -6.49 -2.10
N LYS A 17 10.87 -7.13 -3.06
CA LYS A 17 10.30 -8.27 -3.79
C LYS A 17 10.18 -9.51 -2.93
N ASN A 18 11.02 -9.60 -1.89
CA ASN A 18 11.11 -10.74 -0.99
C ASN A 18 10.43 -10.45 0.37
N THR A 19 10.26 -9.18 0.74
CA THR A 19 9.46 -8.78 1.90
C THR A 19 7.99 -9.00 1.60
N THR A 20 7.36 -9.94 2.33
CA THR A 20 5.94 -10.29 2.17
C THR A 20 5.06 -9.58 3.17
N ARG A 21 3.89 -9.13 2.71
CA ARG A 21 2.82 -8.54 3.51
C ARG A 21 1.92 -9.60 4.16
N HIS A 22 1.15 -9.18 5.17
CA HIS A 22 0.08 -10.03 5.73
C HIS A 22 -0.93 -10.49 4.66
N SER A 23 -1.23 -9.61 3.70
CA SER A 23 -2.17 -9.85 2.61
C SER A 23 -1.79 -11.06 1.76
N TRP A 24 -2.82 -11.80 1.34
CA TRP A 24 -2.69 -12.92 0.41
C TRP A 24 -3.21 -12.52 -0.96
N THR A 25 -2.53 -13.00 -2.00
CA THR A 25 -3.04 -12.95 -3.37
C THR A 25 -4.16 -13.97 -3.57
N SER A 26 -4.97 -13.77 -4.59
CA SER A 26 -5.97 -14.77 -5.02
C SER A 26 -5.32 -16.14 -5.29
N SER A 27 -4.11 -16.17 -5.86
CA SER A 27 -3.37 -17.42 -6.10
C SER A 27 -2.92 -18.19 -4.85
N GLY A 28 -3.15 -17.67 -3.64
CA GLY A 28 -2.83 -18.37 -2.39
C GLY A 28 -1.37 -18.22 -1.95
N ARG A 29 -0.66 -17.19 -2.42
CA ARG A 29 0.64 -16.77 -1.88
C ARG A 29 0.53 -15.42 -1.17
N HIS A 30 1.42 -15.13 -0.24
CA HIS A 30 1.57 -13.78 0.29
C HIS A 30 1.97 -12.79 -0.81
N GLU A 31 1.37 -11.61 -0.77
CA GLU A 31 1.76 -10.44 -1.55
C GLU A 31 3.12 -9.92 -1.09
N SER A 32 3.96 -9.44 -2.01
CA SER A 32 5.19 -8.70 -1.64
C SER A 32 4.95 -7.19 -1.57
N VAL A 33 5.75 -6.49 -0.79
CA VAL A 33 5.70 -5.01 -0.67
C VAL A 33 5.89 -4.33 -2.03
N ALA A 34 6.75 -4.91 -2.89
CA ALA A 34 6.95 -4.42 -4.26
C ALA A 34 5.68 -4.55 -5.12
N GLU A 35 4.90 -5.62 -4.95
CA GLU A 35 3.66 -5.85 -5.70
C GLU A 35 2.54 -4.91 -5.24
N HIS A 36 2.41 -4.72 -3.93
CA HIS A 36 1.53 -3.70 -3.34
C HIS A 36 1.85 -2.31 -3.91
N SER A 37 3.11 -1.90 -3.82
CA SER A 37 3.56 -0.57 -4.28
C SER A 37 3.27 -0.37 -5.77
N TRP A 38 3.51 -1.39 -6.61
CA TRP A 38 3.16 -1.33 -8.04
C TRP A 38 1.66 -1.17 -8.26
N ARG A 39 0.83 -1.95 -7.57
CA ARG A 39 -0.63 -1.91 -7.75
C ARG A 39 -1.21 -0.60 -7.23
N LEU A 40 -0.64 -0.08 -6.15
CA LEU A 40 -0.98 1.21 -5.59
C LEU A 40 -0.66 2.37 -6.55
N SER A 41 0.51 2.34 -7.21
CA SER A 41 0.84 3.32 -8.26
C SER A 41 -0.11 3.25 -9.47
N LEU A 42 -0.54 2.04 -9.86
CA LEU A 42 -1.57 1.88 -10.89
C LEU A 42 -2.90 2.49 -10.45
N MET A 43 -3.33 2.28 -9.20
CA MET A 43 -4.53 2.91 -8.65
C MET A 43 -4.44 4.43 -8.68
N ALA A 44 -3.31 5.00 -8.27
CA ALA A 44 -3.06 6.45 -8.31
C ALA A 44 -3.21 7.03 -9.73
N TYR A 45 -2.66 6.34 -10.74
CA TYR A 45 -2.83 6.74 -12.13
C TYR A 45 -4.29 6.69 -12.60
N LEU A 46 -5.05 5.66 -12.20
CA LEU A 46 -6.43 5.46 -12.65
C LEU A 46 -7.43 6.42 -12.00
N VAL A 47 -7.15 6.94 -10.80
CA VAL A 47 -8.04 7.91 -10.11
C VAL A 47 -7.73 9.36 -10.46
N LYS A 48 -6.77 9.62 -11.36
CA LYS A 48 -6.31 10.99 -11.66
C LYS A 48 -7.41 11.96 -12.09
N ASP A 49 -8.40 11.47 -12.84
CA ASP A 49 -9.47 12.31 -13.38
C ASP A 49 -10.48 12.75 -12.29
N GLU A 50 -10.48 12.07 -11.15
CA GLU A 50 -11.27 12.43 -9.95
C GLU A 50 -10.59 13.52 -9.11
N PHE A 51 -9.30 13.79 -9.37
CA PHE A 51 -8.48 14.77 -8.66
C PHE A 51 -7.67 15.65 -9.63
N PRO A 52 -8.34 16.42 -10.52
CA PRO A 52 -7.67 17.21 -11.54
C PRO A 52 -6.73 18.30 -10.98
N GLU A 53 -6.90 18.68 -9.71
CA GLU A 53 -6.05 19.64 -9.00
C GLU A 53 -4.83 19.01 -8.30
N ALA A 54 -4.76 17.68 -8.22
CA ALA A 54 -3.65 16.98 -7.59
C ALA A 54 -2.48 16.77 -8.57
N ASP A 55 -1.26 16.86 -8.06
CA ASP A 55 -0.08 16.39 -8.78
C ASP A 55 0.00 14.85 -8.71
N ILE A 56 -0.52 14.18 -9.74
CA ILE A 56 -0.61 12.72 -9.78
C ILE A 56 0.75 12.05 -9.93
N ASP A 57 1.72 12.70 -10.60
CA ASP A 57 3.08 12.17 -10.67
C ASP A 57 3.70 12.12 -9.27
N LYS A 58 3.44 13.14 -8.43
CA LYS A 58 3.81 13.13 -7.01
C LYS A 58 3.07 12.07 -6.21
N VAL A 59 1.77 11.85 -6.43
CA VAL A 59 1.02 10.77 -5.77
C VAL A 59 1.62 9.41 -6.13
N ILE A 60 1.90 9.16 -7.41
CA ILE A 60 2.57 7.94 -7.87
C ILE A 60 3.94 7.78 -7.21
N LEU A 61 4.70 8.87 -7.09
CA LEU A 61 5.99 8.86 -6.40
C LEU A 61 5.84 8.51 -4.91
N MET A 62 4.82 9.04 -4.21
CA MET A 62 4.49 8.63 -2.84
C MET A 62 4.20 7.13 -2.78
N CYS A 63 3.37 6.60 -3.69
CA CYS A 63 3.06 5.17 -3.74
C CYS A 63 4.31 4.28 -3.94
N ILE A 64 5.25 4.71 -4.79
CA ILE A 64 6.50 3.96 -5.03
C ILE A 64 7.38 3.90 -3.79
N PHE A 65 7.40 4.96 -2.98
CA PHE A 65 8.37 5.12 -1.89
C PHE A 65 7.78 4.92 -0.49
N HIS A 66 6.46 4.86 -0.31
CA HIS A 66 5.86 4.89 1.03
C HIS A 66 6.36 3.78 1.98
N ASP A 67 6.54 2.56 1.48
CA ASP A 67 7.02 1.40 2.26
C ASP A 67 8.52 1.12 2.02
N LEU A 68 9.31 2.13 1.63
CA LEU A 68 10.75 1.94 1.38
C LEU A 68 11.50 1.43 2.62
N GLY A 69 11.05 1.80 3.82
CA GLY A 69 11.65 1.37 5.09
C GLY A 69 11.57 -0.15 5.30
N GLU A 70 10.54 -0.79 4.76
CA GLU A 70 10.32 -2.24 4.88
C GLU A 70 11.37 -3.08 4.12
N ALA A 71 12.17 -2.45 3.26
CA ALA A 71 13.36 -3.08 2.66
C ALA A 71 14.44 -3.39 3.71
N ILE A 72 14.38 -2.73 4.87
CA ILE A 72 15.35 -2.84 5.96
C ILE A 72 14.71 -3.48 7.19
N THR A 73 13.53 -3.02 7.59
CA THR A 73 12.84 -3.50 8.81
C THR A 73 12.01 -4.77 8.59
N GLY A 74 11.63 -5.07 7.35
CA GLY A 74 10.55 -6.02 7.03
C GLY A 74 9.15 -5.39 7.19
N ASP A 75 8.12 -6.09 6.71
CA ASP A 75 6.71 -5.68 6.87
C ASP A 75 6.20 -6.05 8.26
N ILE A 76 5.55 -5.07 8.91
CA ILE A 76 4.82 -5.27 10.17
C ILE A 76 3.36 -4.92 9.91
N PRO A 77 2.42 -5.89 10.05
CA PRO A 77 1.01 -5.66 9.76
C PRO A 77 0.46 -4.44 10.52
N ALA A 78 -0.39 -3.64 9.88
CA ALA A 78 -0.88 -2.38 10.45
C ALA A 78 -1.54 -2.52 11.83
N PHE A 79 -2.14 -3.67 12.15
CA PHE A 79 -2.75 -3.95 13.45
C PHE A 79 -1.76 -4.38 14.55
N ASN A 80 -0.52 -4.73 14.18
CA ASN A 80 0.57 -5.06 15.09
C ASN A 80 1.61 -3.93 15.22
N LYS A 81 1.62 -2.97 14.27
CA LYS A 81 2.61 -1.90 14.19
C LYS A 81 2.49 -0.95 15.39
N THR A 82 3.57 -0.77 16.13
CA THR A 82 3.64 0.16 17.26
C THR A 82 4.30 1.47 16.84
N LYS A 83 4.12 2.52 17.65
CA LYS A 83 4.82 3.81 17.46
C LYS A 83 6.35 3.67 17.49
N SER A 84 6.87 2.68 18.23
CA SER A 84 8.30 2.41 18.26
C SER A 84 8.76 1.86 16.91
N ASP A 85 7.98 0.95 16.32
CA ASP A 85 8.29 0.37 15.00
C ASP A 85 8.28 1.45 13.91
N GLU A 86 7.27 2.34 13.94
CA GLU A 86 7.21 3.51 13.03
C GLU A 86 8.45 4.41 13.18
N THR A 87 8.95 4.61 14.40
CA THR A 87 10.13 5.44 14.64
C THR A 87 11.39 4.79 14.07
N VAL A 88 11.54 3.47 14.26
CA VAL A 88 12.68 2.72 13.71
C VAL A 88 12.67 2.76 12.19
N GLU A 89 11.50 2.54 11.57
CA GLU A 89 11.36 2.61 10.12
C GLU A 89 11.66 4.01 9.56
N ASP A 90 11.14 5.06 10.21
CA ASP A 90 11.43 6.45 9.85
C ASP A 90 12.94 6.75 9.89
N ASP A 91 13.65 6.23 10.90
CA ASP A 91 15.10 6.43 11.03
C ASP A 91 15.89 5.65 9.97
N GLU A 92 15.48 4.43 9.63
CA GLU A 92 16.08 3.65 8.54
C GLU A 92 15.86 4.31 7.17
N VAL A 93 14.66 4.82 6.90
CA VAL A 93 14.36 5.61 5.71
C VAL A 93 15.25 6.86 5.68
N ARG A 94 15.33 7.62 6.78
CA ARG A 94 16.19 8.81 6.86
C ARG A 94 17.65 8.47 6.58
N GLN A 95 18.14 7.36 7.12
CA GLN A 95 19.50 6.90 6.87
C GLN A 95 19.71 6.57 5.39
N LEU A 96 18.80 5.83 4.75
CA LEU A 96 18.84 5.53 3.32
C LEU A 96 18.82 6.80 2.46
N LEU A 97 17.91 7.72 2.74
CA LEU A 97 17.79 9.00 2.04
C LEU A 97 19.02 9.89 2.23
N SER A 98 19.63 9.87 3.41
CA SER A 98 20.82 10.68 3.73
C SER A 98 22.02 10.35 2.83
N GLY A 99 22.08 9.10 2.35
CA GLY A 99 23.11 8.60 1.44
C GLY A 99 22.86 8.91 -0.04
N LEU A 100 21.73 9.52 -0.40
CA LEU A 100 21.44 9.92 -1.77
C LEU A 100 22.17 11.23 -2.15
N PRO A 101 22.58 11.39 -3.41
CA PRO A 101 23.10 12.67 -3.89
C PRO A 101 21.96 13.68 -4.08
N GLU A 102 22.29 14.96 -4.04
CA GLU A 102 21.36 16.00 -4.49
C GLU A 102 21.07 15.84 -6.01
N PRO A 103 19.85 16.17 -6.48
CA PRO A 103 18.71 16.72 -5.72
C PRO A 103 17.81 15.68 -5.03
N TYR A 104 18.02 14.38 -5.27
CA TYR A 104 17.13 13.30 -4.82
C TYR A 104 16.97 13.24 -3.31
N LYS A 105 18.06 13.47 -2.56
CA LYS A 105 18.03 13.52 -1.10
C LYS A 105 16.98 14.52 -0.61
N LYS A 106 17.04 15.76 -1.09
CA LYS A 106 16.11 16.81 -0.67
C LYS A 106 14.69 16.51 -1.12
N GLU A 107 14.51 16.13 -2.38
CA GLU A 107 13.21 15.79 -2.96
C GLU A 107 12.49 14.71 -2.16
N LEU A 108 13.13 13.56 -1.96
CA LEU A 108 12.52 12.43 -1.25
C LEU A 108 12.35 12.73 0.25
N SER A 109 13.28 13.45 0.89
CA SER A 109 13.11 13.84 2.29
C SER A 109 11.88 14.73 2.49
N MET A 110 11.61 15.66 1.56
CA MET A 110 10.39 16.48 1.59
C MET A 110 9.15 15.64 1.30
N LEU A 111 9.23 14.67 0.37
CA LEU A 111 8.14 13.74 0.05
C LEU A 111 7.71 12.95 1.30
N PHE A 112 8.66 12.36 2.03
CA PHE A 112 8.36 11.62 3.27
C PHE A 112 7.78 12.51 4.37
N LEU A 113 8.27 13.74 4.52
CA LEU A 113 7.69 14.70 5.46
C LEU A 113 6.23 15.03 5.11
N GLU A 114 5.94 15.21 3.83
CA GLU A 114 4.60 15.47 3.32
C GLU A 114 3.67 14.27 3.60
N MET A 115 4.13 13.05 3.27
CA MET A 115 3.43 11.80 3.56
C MET A 115 3.11 11.65 5.05
N HIS A 116 4.08 11.88 5.93
CA HIS A 116 3.88 11.79 7.38
C HIS A 116 2.86 12.83 7.89
N SER A 117 2.86 14.03 7.30
CA SER A 117 1.95 15.11 7.72
C SER A 117 0.49 14.88 7.32
N GLN A 118 0.25 14.20 6.18
CA GLN A 118 -1.08 13.99 5.57
C GLN A 118 -1.93 15.27 5.43
N LYS A 119 -1.27 16.43 5.21
CA LYS A 119 -1.95 17.73 5.11
C LYS A 119 -2.31 18.14 3.69
N THR A 120 -1.55 17.70 2.70
CA THR A 120 -1.75 18.03 1.29
C THR A 120 -2.81 17.13 0.67
N LEU A 121 -3.34 17.51 -0.49
CA LEU A 121 -4.29 16.67 -1.21
C LEU A 121 -3.61 15.37 -1.64
N GLU A 122 -2.39 15.44 -2.18
CA GLU A 122 -1.59 14.31 -2.64
C GLU A 122 -1.29 13.33 -1.50
N SER A 123 -0.88 13.85 -0.33
CA SER A 123 -0.63 13.00 0.85
C SER A 123 -1.91 12.30 1.36
N ARG A 124 -3.09 12.90 1.15
CA ARG A 124 -4.36 12.26 1.52
C ARG A 124 -4.81 11.24 0.48
N ILE A 125 -4.57 11.50 -0.81
CA ILE A 125 -4.87 10.57 -1.90
C ILE A 125 -4.05 9.30 -1.75
N TYR A 126 -2.71 9.37 -1.64
CA TYR A 126 -1.92 8.13 -1.54
C TYR A 126 -2.34 7.34 -0.30
N LYS A 127 -2.59 8.02 0.83
CA LYS A 127 -2.90 7.31 2.08
C LYS A 127 -4.26 6.63 2.03
N ALA A 128 -5.27 7.25 1.41
CA ALA A 128 -6.54 6.59 1.15
C ALA A 128 -6.37 5.39 0.22
N LEU A 129 -5.63 5.55 -0.89
CA LEU A 129 -5.39 4.47 -1.83
C LEU A 129 -4.65 3.29 -1.17
N ASP A 130 -3.65 3.55 -0.31
CA ASP A 130 -2.92 2.52 0.46
C ASP A 130 -3.89 1.66 1.28
N LYS A 131 -4.86 2.29 1.95
CA LYS A 131 -5.93 1.57 2.68
C LYS A 131 -6.88 0.82 1.76
N MET A 132 -7.27 1.42 0.63
CA MET A 132 -8.20 0.79 -0.32
C MET A 132 -7.56 -0.42 -1.02
N GLU A 133 -6.28 -0.33 -1.36
CA GLU A 133 -5.51 -1.42 -1.95
C GLU A 133 -5.57 -2.66 -1.03
N ALA A 134 -5.25 -2.49 0.25
CA ALA A 134 -5.28 -3.58 1.22
C ALA A 134 -6.67 -4.22 1.33
N LEU A 135 -7.74 -3.42 1.33
CA LEU A 135 -9.12 -3.92 1.35
C LEU A 135 -9.48 -4.69 0.07
N ILE A 136 -9.08 -4.19 -1.10
CA ILE A 136 -9.26 -4.90 -2.38
C ILE A 136 -8.53 -6.25 -2.31
N GLN A 137 -7.27 -6.25 -1.84
CA GLN A 137 -6.47 -7.46 -1.77
C GLN A 137 -7.08 -8.51 -0.81
N HIS A 138 -7.58 -8.09 0.36
CA HIS A 138 -8.32 -8.99 1.26
C HIS A 138 -9.60 -9.54 0.63
N ASN A 139 -10.33 -8.72 -0.13
CA ASN A 139 -11.56 -9.15 -0.80
C ASN A 139 -11.29 -10.13 -1.94
N GLU A 140 -10.13 -10.05 -2.61
CA GLU A 140 -9.69 -10.98 -3.64
C GLU A 140 -9.05 -12.26 -3.10
N ALA A 141 -8.35 -12.19 -1.96
CA ALA A 141 -7.77 -13.34 -1.24
C ALA A 141 -8.85 -14.35 -0.85
N ASP A 142 -8.51 -15.63 -0.65
CA ASP A 142 -9.52 -16.55 -0.09
C ASP A 142 -9.88 -16.15 1.36
N ILE A 143 -11.17 -16.22 1.73
CA ILE A 143 -11.60 -15.87 3.09
C ILE A 143 -10.96 -16.77 4.15
N SER A 144 -10.50 -17.98 3.80
CA SER A 144 -9.78 -18.85 4.72
C SER A 144 -8.42 -18.30 5.16
N THR A 145 -7.88 -17.31 4.44
CA THR A 145 -6.63 -16.66 4.84
C THR A 145 -6.85 -15.60 5.92
N TRP A 146 -8.11 -15.22 6.19
CA TRP A 146 -8.41 -14.17 7.15
C TRP A 146 -8.28 -14.66 8.60
N ILE A 147 -7.63 -13.86 9.43
CA ILE A 147 -7.60 -14.03 10.88
C ILE A 147 -8.85 -13.41 11.54
N PRO A 148 -9.23 -13.81 12.77
CA PRO A 148 -10.47 -13.35 13.40
C PRO A 148 -10.66 -11.83 13.46
N LEU A 149 -9.58 -11.07 13.65
CA LEU A 149 -9.62 -9.61 13.70
C LEU A 149 -10.08 -8.97 12.38
N GLU A 150 -9.76 -9.59 11.24
CA GLU A 150 -9.97 -9.01 9.92
C GLU A 150 -11.43 -8.93 9.51
N TYR A 151 -12.29 -9.77 10.10
CA TYR A 151 -13.73 -9.73 9.89
C TYR A 151 -14.34 -8.38 10.32
N GLU A 152 -13.84 -7.80 11.41
CA GLU A 152 -14.28 -6.49 11.91
C GLU A 152 -13.43 -5.37 11.32
N LEU A 153 -12.11 -5.57 11.23
CA LEU A 153 -11.19 -4.55 10.74
C LEU A 153 -11.52 -4.18 9.29
N ASN A 154 -11.74 -5.14 8.39
CA ASN A 154 -12.02 -4.85 6.97
C ASN A 154 -13.34 -4.08 6.76
N LEU A 155 -14.24 -4.06 7.75
CA LEU A 155 -15.49 -3.28 7.70
C LEU A 155 -15.30 -1.80 8.06
N THR A 156 -14.21 -1.44 8.73
CA THR A 156 -13.97 -0.07 9.26
C THR A 156 -12.64 0.54 8.82
N TYR A 157 -11.69 -0.28 8.36
CA TYR A 157 -10.37 0.18 7.93
C TYR A 157 -10.47 1.19 6.79
N GLY A 158 -9.69 2.27 6.85
CA GLY A 158 -9.69 3.33 5.84
C GLY A 158 -10.86 4.32 5.88
N GLU A 159 -11.84 4.20 6.79
CA GLU A 159 -13.00 5.11 6.83
C GLU A 159 -12.59 6.58 7.04
N LYS A 160 -11.59 6.85 7.89
CA LYS A 160 -11.12 8.21 8.17
C LYS A 160 -10.37 8.80 6.98
N GLU A 161 -9.56 7.98 6.32
CA GLU A 161 -8.67 8.38 5.24
C GLU A 161 -9.46 8.79 3.99
N VAL A 162 -10.68 8.32 3.80
CA VAL A 162 -11.49 8.66 2.61
C VAL A 162 -12.40 9.88 2.79
N GLU A 163 -12.53 10.43 4.00
CA GLU A 163 -13.50 11.49 4.32
C GLU A 163 -13.36 12.78 3.50
N PHE A 164 -12.20 13.00 2.91
CA PHE A 164 -11.88 14.21 2.15
C PHE A 164 -12.50 14.29 0.77
N SER A 165 -12.92 13.15 0.21
CA SER A 165 -13.39 13.06 -1.17
C SER A 165 -14.68 12.26 -1.25
N LYS A 166 -15.63 12.76 -2.05
CA LYS A 166 -16.85 12.02 -2.35
C LYS A 166 -16.54 10.69 -3.06
N TYR A 167 -15.65 10.74 -4.06
CA TYR A 167 -15.23 9.56 -4.80
C TYR A 167 -14.59 8.50 -3.89
N MET A 168 -13.69 8.90 -2.99
CA MET A 168 -13.05 7.94 -2.07
C MET A 168 -14.05 7.31 -1.10
N LYS A 169 -15.07 8.06 -0.64
CA LYS A 169 -16.15 7.49 0.18
C LYS A 169 -16.97 6.47 -0.59
N GLU A 170 -17.30 6.75 -1.85
CA GLU A 170 -18.02 5.82 -2.73
C GLU A 170 -17.20 4.53 -2.97
N LEU A 171 -15.89 4.66 -3.24
CA LEU A 171 -14.98 3.52 -3.35
C LEU A 171 -14.94 2.70 -2.06
N ARG A 172 -14.78 3.35 -0.90
CA ARG A 172 -14.74 2.67 0.40
C ARG A 172 -16.02 1.91 0.70
N GLU A 173 -17.16 2.51 0.38
CA GLU A 173 -18.47 1.89 0.59
C GLU A 173 -18.68 0.71 -0.35
N ALA A 174 -18.24 0.79 -1.61
CA ALA A 174 -18.25 -0.36 -2.51
C ALA A 174 -17.42 -1.53 -1.95
N LEU A 175 -16.20 -1.25 -1.46
CA LEU A 175 -15.34 -2.27 -0.84
C LEU A 175 -15.97 -2.86 0.43
N LYS A 176 -16.64 -2.04 1.26
CA LYS A 176 -17.39 -2.51 2.43
C LYS A 176 -18.46 -3.51 2.04
N ASN A 177 -19.22 -3.21 1.00
CA ASN A 177 -20.27 -4.08 0.51
C ASN A 177 -19.71 -5.41 -0.02
N ASP A 178 -18.54 -5.38 -0.67
CA ASP A 178 -17.88 -6.61 -1.12
C ASP A 178 -17.33 -7.45 0.06
N THR A 179 -16.77 -6.80 1.09
CA THR A 179 -16.40 -7.44 2.36
C THR A 179 -17.61 -8.16 2.99
N ILE A 180 -18.76 -7.48 3.09
CA ILE A 180 -20.00 -8.05 3.65
C ILE A 180 -20.47 -9.26 2.84
N LYS A 181 -20.49 -9.15 1.50
CA LYS A 181 -20.88 -10.26 0.62
C LYS A 181 -19.94 -11.46 0.80
N LYS A 182 -18.63 -11.23 0.93
CA LYS A 182 -17.62 -12.28 1.12
C LYS A 182 -17.86 -13.03 2.43
N ILE A 183 -18.09 -12.31 3.53
CA ILE A 183 -18.40 -12.89 4.85
C ILE A 183 -19.70 -13.73 4.79
N GLN A 184 -20.72 -13.26 4.08
CA GLN A 184 -22.01 -13.95 3.98
C GLN A 184 -22.02 -15.15 3.01
N SER A 185 -21.06 -15.24 2.09
CA SER A 185 -21.02 -16.28 1.05
C SER A 185 -19.62 -16.90 0.85
N PRO A 186 -19.05 -17.54 1.90
CA PRO A 186 -17.69 -18.07 1.84
C PRO A 186 -17.49 -19.15 0.76
N GLU A 187 -18.51 -19.96 0.44
CA GLU A 187 -18.41 -21.07 -0.52
C GLU A 187 -18.19 -20.65 -1.99
N LYS A 188 -18.46 -19.39 -2.36
CA LYS A 188 -18.24 -18.89 -3.74
C LYS A 188 -16.82 -18.35 -3.96
N SER A 189 -16.08 -18.03 -2.89
CA SER A 189 -14.67 -17.60 -2.93
C SER A 189 -13.76 -18.66 -3.55
N VAL A 190 -14.02 -19.93 -3.22
CA VAL A 190 -13.19 -21.09 -3.61
C VAL A 190 -13.28 -21.39 -5.11
N ARG A 191 -14.39 -21.06 -5.78
CA ARG A 191 -14.67 -21.52 -7.16
C ARG A 191 -13.97 -20.75 -8.27
N HIS A 192 -13.44 -19.55 -8.01
CA HIS A 192 -12.66 -18.83 -9.03
C HIS A 192 -11.25 -19.40 -9.23
N HIS A 193 -10.76 -20.24 -8.31
CA HIS A 193 -9.39 -20.79 -8.35
C HIS A 193 -9.25 -22.10 -9.14
N HIS A 194 -10.34 -22.84 -9.38
CA HIS A 194 -10.27 -24.11 -10.12
C HIS A 194 -10.43 -23.99 -11.64
N ARG A 195 -10.67 -22.80 -12.18
CA ARG A 195 -10.76 -22.59 -13.64
C ARG A 195 -9.49 -22.04 -14.29
N ALA A 196 -8.49 -21.61 -13.52
CA ALA A 196 -7.24 -21.07 -14.05
C ALA A 196 -6.08 -22.08 -14.10
N ALA A 197 -6.24 -23.30 -13.54
CA ALA A 197 -5.22 -24.35 -13.54
C ALA A 197 -5.48 -25.47 -14.58
N GLY A 198 -6.38 -25.24 -15.54
CA GLY A 198 -6.71 -26.20 -16.59
C GLY A 198 -6.91 -25.50 -17.92
N GLY A 199 -5.81 -25.19 -18.61
CA GLY A 199 -5.75 -24.62 -19.95
C GLY A 199 -4.34 -24.65 -20.48
#